data_AF-A0A319DH26-F1
#
_entry.id   AF-A0A319DH26-F1
#
_cell.length_a   1.000
_cell.length_b   1.000
_cell.length_c   1.000
_cell.angle_alpha   90.00
_cell.angle_beta   90.00
_cell.angle_gamma   90.00
#
_symmetry.space_group_name_H-M   'P 1'
#
loop_
_entity.id
_entity.type
_entity.pdbx_description
1 polymer ?
#
loop_
_entity_poly.entity_id
_entity_poly.type
_entity_poly.pdbx_seq_one_letter_code
_entity_poly.pdbx_strand_id
1 'polypeptide(L)'
;HSLSNTTTTPSPPTYRYSCGSIGTSTTAQLFSWESPVPITPFRDTFSYCTARNFLDNFTPSELLTLPIDPHSPAPHTTKLTHLVTLLHQKLSSEKSPTTPPHSLFSTDYTKWYKLWQAIYTFQHELRLPEAEATVRMLIARPRPGATEWNVVPTHMLAEFLVEAGRFEEAEGVEGPVREWMDERRKLGRDSPQAISARRIIARAVWGRFGGRAGGGGKRRGRWWMRCWGLWRGWARGGLRFIGRRRGG
;
A
#
# COMPACT_ATOMS: atom_id res chain seq x y z
N HIS A 1 37.26 -15.24 -42.06
CA HIS A 1 36.49 -15.38 -40.81
C HIS A 1 35.53 -14.21 -40.68
N SER A 2 34.27 -14.39 -41.08
CA SER A 2 33.22 -13.37 -40.93
C SER A 2 32.66 -13.41 -39.52
N LEU A 3 32.84 -12.34 -38.76
CA LEU A 3 32.22 -12.14 -37.45
C LEU A 3 30.77 -11.67 -37.67
N SER A 4 29.81 -12.56 -37.50
CA SER A 4 28.39 -12.22 -37.46
C SER A 4 28.07 -11.51 -36.15
N ASN A 5 27.89 -10.19 -36.22
CA ASN A 5 27.35 -9.39 -35.12
C ASN A 5 25.87 -9.76 -34.92
N THR A 6 25.59 -10.64 -33.96
CA THR A 6 24.24 -10.87 -33.46
C THR A 6 23.79 -9.66 -32.63
N THR A 7 23.14 -8.71 -33.29
CA THR A 7 22.39 -7.64 -32.63
C THR A 7 21.24 -8.26 -31.85
N THR A 8 21.45 -8.51 -30.55
CA THR A 8 20.40 -8.98 -29.65
C THR A 8 19.48 -7.80 -29.37
N THR A 9 18.29 -7.79 -29.97
CA THR A 9 17.26 -6.80 -29.67
C THR A 9 16.86 -6.94 -28.20
N PRO A 10 16.92 -5.87 -27.38
CA PRO A 10 16.52 -5.96 -25.98
C PRO A 10 15.04 -6.36 -25.89
N SER A 11 14.76 -7.37 -25.08
CA SER A 11 13.39 -7.79 -24.79
C SER A 11 12.57 -6.61 -24.26
N PRO A 12 11.28 -6.50 -24.64
CA PRO A 12 10.43 -5.42 -24.16
C PRO A 12 10.35 -5.42 -22.62
N PRO A 13 10.22 -4.24 -21.98
CA PRO A 13 10.09 -4.15 -20.54
C PRO A 13 8.84 -4.91 -20.06
N THR A 14 9.00 -5.66 -18.98
CA THR A 14 7.93 -6.44 -18.35
C THR A 14 7.43 -5.78 -17.07
N TYR A 15 6.15 -5.95 -16.80
CA TYR A 15 5.45 -5.31 -15.70
C TYR A 15 4.64 -6.32 -14.90
N ARG A 16 4.53 -6.07 -13.60
CA ARG A 16 3.68 -6.82 -12.66
C ARG A 16 2.36 -6.06 -12.43
N TYR A 17 1.26 -6.80 -12.51
CA TYR A 17 -0.09 -6.28 -12.25
C TYR A 17 -0.58 -6.58 -10.84
N SER A 18 -1.70 -5.95 -10.47
CA SER A 18 -2.38 -6.13 -9.18
C SER A 18 -2.75 -7.59 -8.87
N CYS A 19 -3.13 -8.38 -9.88
CA CYS A 19 -3.41 -9.81 -9.75
C CYS A 19 -2.14 -10.70 -9.72
N GLY A 20 -0.96 -10.09 -9.86
CA GLY A 20 0.32 -10.79 -9.86
C GLY A 20 0.71 -11.44 -11.18
N SER A 21 -0.08 -11.27 -12.25
CA SER A 21 0.35 -11.64 -13.60
C SER A 21 1.48 -10.71 -14.08
N ILE A 22 2.23 -11.19 -15.06
CA ILE A 22 3.33 -10.46 -15.71
C ILE A 22 2.94 -10.25 -17.17
N GLY A 23 3.14 -9.03 -17.68
CA GLY A 23 2.84 -8.70 -19.07
C GLY A 23 3.59 -7.46 -19.56
N THR A 24 3.22 -6.99 -20.74
CA THR A 24 3.85 -5.83 -21.40
C THR A 24 3.09 -4.54 -21.09
N SER A 25 3.73 -3.39 -21.32
CA SER A 25 3.08 -2.08 -21.16
C SER A 25 1.78 -1.97 -21.98
N THR A 26 1.73 -2.56 -23.17
CA THR A 26 0.54 -2.57 -24.03
C THR A 26 -0.67 -3.27 -23.39
N THR A 27 -0.45 -4.40 -22.69
CA THR A 27 -1.52 -5.08 -21.96
C THR A 27 -2.00 -4.25 -20.76
N ALA A 28 -1.13 -3.43 -20.17
CA ALA A 28 -1.51 -2.55 -19.06
C ALA A 28 -2.47 -1.44 -19.49
N GLN A 29 -2.30 -0.90 -20.70
CA GLN A 29 -3.16 0.16 -21.25
C GLN A 29 -4.62 -0.29 -21.43
N LEU A 30 -4.90 -1.59 -21.41
CA LEU A 30 -6.26 -2.13 -21.47
C LEU A 30 -7.09 -1.81 -20.22
N PHE A 31 -6.46 -1.46 -19.10
CA PHE A 31 -7.13 -1.19 -17.83
C PHE A 31 -6.73 0.17 -17.27
N SER A 32 -7.61 1.16 -17.40
CA SER A 32 -7.35 2.54 -16.95
C SER A 32 -7.12 2.69 -15.44
N TRP A 33 -7.50 1.70 -14.65
CA TRP A 33 -7.33 1.67 -13.19
C TRP A 33 -6.07 0.94 -12.71
N GLU A 34 -5.35 0.28 -13.61
CA GLU A 34 -4.18 -0.53 -13.32
C GLU A 34 -2.91 0.32 -13.42
N SER A 35 -2.09 0.32 -12.37
CA SER A 35 -0.79 1.00 -12.35
C SER A 35 0.31 -0.06 -12.44
N PRO A 36 0.79 -0.43 -13.66
CA PRO A 36 1.75 -1.50 -13.83
C PRO A 36 3.09 -1.18 -13.14
N VAL A 37 3.62 -2.13 -12.37
CA VAL A 37 4.92 -1.97 -11.68
C VAL A 37 6.03 -2.59 -12.53
N PRO A 38 7.06 -1.84 -12.95
CA PRO A 38 8.18 -2.43 -13.69
C PRO A 38 8.86 -3.55 -12.91
N ILE A 39 9.16 -4.66 -13.59
CA ILE A 39 9.89 -5.78 -12.98
C ILE A 39 11.38 -5.45 -13.00
N THR A 40 11.92 -5.17 -11.82
CA THR A 40 13.34 -4.92 -11.61
C THR A 40 13.79 -5.52 -10.28
N PRO A 41 15.06 -5.93 -10.13
CA PRO A 41 15.59 -6.41 -8.84
C PRO A 41 15.36 -5.43 -7.68
N PHE A 42 15.35 -4.12 -7.97
CA PHE A 42 14.96 -3.10 -6.99
C PHE A 42 13.49 -3.27 -6.56
N ARG A 43 12.58 -3.27 -7.53
CA ARG A 43 11.12 -3.20 -7.30
C ARG A 43 10.52 -4.52 -6.82
N ASP A 44 11.17 -5.63 -7.12
CA ASP A 44 10.72 -6.98 -6.76
C ASP A 44 10.78 -7.27 -5.27
N THR A 45 11.47 -6.42 -4.51
CA THR A 45 11.49 -6.51 -3.04
C THR A 45 10.24 -5.95 -2.37
N PHE A 46 9.37 -5.24 -3.10
CA PHE A 46 8.16 -4.61 -2.55
C PHE A 46 6.89 -5.37 -2.92
N SER A 47 5.85 -5.19 -2.09
CA SER A 47 4.50 -5.58 -2.51
C SER A 47 4.02 -4.69 -3.67
N TYR A 48 3.08 -5.18 -4.49
CA TYR A 48 2.49 -4.38 -5.57
C TYR A 48 1.90 -3.07 -5.03
N CYS A 49 1.15 -3.12 -3.92
CA CYS A 49 0.50 -1.94 -3.34
C CYS A 49 1.54 -0.91 -2.86
N THR A 50 2.62 -1.35 -2.21
CA THR A 50 3.72 -0.50 -1.75
C THR A 50 4.39 0.20 -2.93
N ALA A 51 4.77 -0.56 -3.96
CA ALA A 51 5.42 -0.01 -5.15
C ALA A 51 4.50 0.96 -5.91
N ARG A 52 3.21 0.63 -6.03
CA ARG A 52 2.19 1.47 -6.65
C ARG A 52 2.03 2.81 -5.91
N ASN A 53 1.95 2.80 -4.58
CA ASN A 53 1.84 4.02 -3.79
C ASN A 53 3.00 4.99 -4.08
N PHE A 54 4.21 4.50 -4.31
CA PHE A 54 5.32 5.35 -4.78
C PHE A 54 5.10 5.84 -6.21
N LEU A 55 4.84 4.92 -7.14
CA LEU A 55 4.73 5.23 -8.57
C LEU A 55 3.63 6.24 -8.90
N ASP A 56 2.46 6.14 -8.25
CA ASP A 56 1.31 7.01 -8.49
C ASP A 56 1.60 8.49 -8.12
N ASN A 57 2.74 8.78 -7.48
CA ASN A 57 3.19 10.13 -7.14
C ASN A 57 4.16 10.74 -8.17
N PHE A 58 4.61 10.00 -9.18
CA PHE A 58 5.56 10.50 -10.18
C PHE A 58 5.03 10.29 -11.60
N THR A 59 5.30 11.25 -12.47
CA THR A 59 5.03 11.08 -13.91
C THR A 59 6.05 10.11 -14.52
N PRO A 60 5.76 9.52 -15.69
CA PRO A 60 6.72 8.67 -16.38
C PRO A 60 8.07 9.35 -16.64
N SER A 61 8.08 10.65 -16.96
CA SER A 61 9.33 11.40 -17.19
C SER A 61 10.12 11.64 -15.91
N GLU A 62 9.45 11.96 -14.79
CA GLU A 62 10.11 12.07 -13.49
C GLU A 62 10.71 10.73 -13.06
N LEU A 63 10.00 9.63 -13.24
CA LEU A 63 10.49 8.29 -12.86
C LEU A 63 11.81 7.91 -13.57
N LEU A 64 12.04 8.41 -14.78
CA LEU A 64 13.28 8.17 -15.53
C LEU A 64 14.46 9.00 -15.00
N THR A 65 14.20 10.12 -14.33
CA THR A 65 15.23 11.00 -13.78
C THR A 65 15.54 10.75 -12.31
N LEU A 66 14.71 9.94 -11.63
CA LEU A 66 14.95 9.58 -10.23
C LEU A 66 16.27 8.81 -10.08
N PRO A 67 17.06 9.08 -9.02
CA PRO A 67 18.30 8.36 -8.74
C PRO A 67 18.00 6.97 -8.14
N ILE A 68 17.33 6.12 -8.91
CA ILE A 68 16.99 4.74 -8.54
C ILE A 68 17.73 3.81 -9.49
N ASP A 69 18.73 3.10 -8.96
CA ASP A 69 19.36 2.00 -9.68
C ASP A 69 18.40 0.78 -9.72
N PRO A 70 17.88 0.39 -10.90
CA PRO A 70 16.95 -0.73 -11.01
C PRO A 70 17.57 -2.07 -10.61
N HIS A 71 18.90 -2.19 -10.63
CA HIS A 71 19.64 -3.40 -10.29
C HIS A 71 20.26 -3.36 -8.90
N SER A 72 19.94 -2.35 -8.09
CA SER A 72 20.58 -2.16 -6.79
C SER A 72 20.45 -3.39 -5.88
N PRO A 73 21.57 -3.92 -5.36
CA PRO A 73 21.58 -5.01 -4.41
C PRO A 73 21.27 -4.54 -2.97
N ALA A 74 20.96 -3.26 -2.79
CA ALA A 74 20.76 -2.68 -1.46
C ALA A 74 19.71 -3.44 -0.64
N PRO A 75 19.88 -3.53 0.69
CA PRO A 75 18.89 -4.13 1.58
C PRO A 75 17.52 -3.46 1.43
N HIS A 76 16.45 -4.22 1.67
CA HIS A 76 15.07 -3.74 1.54
C HIS A 76 14.82 -2.46 2.36
N THR A 77 15.30 -2.40 3.61
CA THR A 77 15.19 -1.21 4.47
C THR A 77 15.86 0.01 3.84
N THR A 78 17.06 -0.15 3.27
CA THR A 78 17.77 0.94 2.58
C THR A 78 16.98 1.44 1.38
N LYS A 79 16.37 0.53 0.61
CA LYS A 79 15.51 0.88 -0.51
C LYS A 79 14.26 1.65 -0.04
N LEU A 80 13.59 1.18 1.01
CA LEU A 80 12.43 1.89 1.61
C LEU A 80 12.82 3.31 2.07
N THR A 81 13.93 3.45 2.81
CA THR A 81 14.41 4.76 3.27
C THR A 81 14.70 5.71 2.12
N HIS A 82 15.31 5.20 1.04
CA HIS A 82 15.55 5.98 -0.17
C HIS A 82 14.24 6.48 -0.80
N LEU A 83 13.23 5.63 -0.91
CA LEU A 83 11.92 6.01 -1.46
C LEU A 83 11.20 7.05 -0.59
N VAL A 84 11.28 6.95 0.74
CA VAL A 84 10.76 7.97 1.67
C VAL A 84 11.43 9.32 1.45
N THR A 85 12.77 9.32 1.31
CA THR A 85 13.54 10.53 1.05
C THR A 85 13.11 11.19 -0.25
N LEU A 86 12.95 10.42 -1.33
CA LEU A 86 12.49 10.95 -2.63
C LEU A 86 11.06 11.54 -2.54
N LEU A 87 10.15 10.92 -1.78
CA LEU A 87 8.80 11.46 -1.56
C LEU A 87 8.83 12.77 -0.78
N HIS A 88 9.65 12.88 0.26
CA HIS A 88 9.81 14.13 1.01
C HIS A 88 10.45 15.24 0.16
N GLN A 89 11.44 14.89 -0.67
CA GLN A 89 12.04 15.83 -1.63
C GLN A 89 10.99 16.35 -2.60
N LYS A 90 10.16 15.47 -3.18
CA LYS A 90 9.04 15.86 -4.04
C LYS A 90 8.04 16.78 -3.34
N LEU A 91 7.63 16.42 -2.13
CA LEU A 91 6.74 17.26 -1.33
C LEU A 91 7.35 18.65 -1.05
N SER A 92 8.69 18.73 -0.93
CA SER A 92 9.40 19.98 -0.68
C SER A 92 9.56 20.82 -1.95
N SER A 93 9.82 20.21 -3.11
CA SER A 93 9.92 20.92 -4.39
C SER A 93 8.58 21.50 -4.85
N GLU A 94 7.46 20.91 -4.43
CA GLU A 94 6.12 21.39 -4.73
C GLU A 94 5.64 22.52 -3.83
N LYS A 95 6.35 22.79 -2.73
CA LYS A 95 6.16 24.01 -1.94
C LYS A 95 6.85 25.14 -2.68
N SER A 96 6.12 25.82 -3.58
CA SER A 96 6.65 26.98 -4.31
C SER A 96 7.16 28.06 -3.34
N PRO A 97 8.40 28.56 -3.50
CA PRO A 97 8.88 29.72 -2.74
C PRO A 97 8.26 31.04 -3.22
N THR A 98 7.62 31.08 -4.40
CA THR A 98 7.24 32.32 -5.09
C THR A 98 5.75 32.66 -5.01
N THR A 99 4.92 31.84 -4.35
CA THR A 99 3.48 32.15 -4.22
C THR A 99 2.92 31.82 -2.82
N PRO A 100 3.24 32.64 -1.81
CA PRO A 100 2.37 32.73 -0.63
C PRO A 100 0.98 33.19 -1.11
N PRO A 101 -0.14 32.58 -0.67
CA PRO A 101 -0.29 31.75 0.52
C PRO A 101 -0.60 30.26 0.26
N HIS A 102 -0.49 29.77 -0.98
CA HIS A 102 -1.13 28.50 -1.33
C HIS A 102 -0.22 27.28 -1.12
N SER A 103 -0.33 26.66 0.07
CA SER A 103 0.22 25.33 0.32
C SER A 103 -0.33 24.29 -0.67
N LEU A 104 0.42 23.21 -0.97
CA LEU A 104 -0.06 22.11 -1.83
C LEU A 104 -1.41 21.54 -1.38
N PHE A 105 -1.68 21.56 -0.07
CA PHE A 105 -2.97 21.19 0.52
C PHE A 105 -4.14 22.02 -0.03
N SER A 106 -3.91 23.31 -0.29
CA SER A 106 -4.91 24.26 -0.79
C SER A 106 -5.03 24.24 -2.32
N THR A 107 -3.92 24.06 -3.05
CA THR A 107 -3.90 24.08 -4.53
C THR A 107 -4.30 22.74 -5.14
N ASP A 108 -3.80 21.64 -4.59
CA ASP A 108 -4.06 20.27 -5.07
C ASP A 108 -4.06 19.29 -3.89
N TYR A 109 -5.19 19.28 -3.17
CA TYR A 109 -5.41 18.36 -2.06
C TYR A 109 -5.21 16.90 -2.46
N THR A 110 -5.60 16.51 -3.67
CA THR A 110 -5.50 15.12 -4.12
C THR A 110 -4.04 14.68 -4.17
N LYS A 111 -3.18 15.53 -4.74
CA LYS A 111 -1.73 15.29 -4.81
C LYS A 111 -1.08 15.34 -3.44
N TRP A 112 -1.43 16.33 -2.61
CA TRP A 112 -0.99 16.42 -1.22
C TRP A 112 -1.32 15.13 -0.44
N TYR A 113 -2.56 14.66 -0.55
CA TYR A 113 -3.04 13.46 0.13
C TYR A 113 -2.32 12.20 -0.36
N LYS A 114 -2.17 12.02 -1.68
CA LYS A 114 -1.46 10.86 -2.26
C LYS A 114 0.02 10.82 -1.83
N LEU A 115 0.69 11.97 -1.77
CA LEU A 115 2.07 12.05 -1.30
C LEU A 115 2.20 11.63 0.16
N TRP A 116 1.36 12.17 1.03
CA TRP A 116 1.38 11.82 2.46
C TRP A 116 0.93 10.39 2.74
N GLN A 117 -0.02 9.86 1.97
CA GLN A 117 -0.41 8.45 2.04
C GLN A 117 0.75 7.52 1.65
N ALA A 118 1.51 7.87 0.61
CA ALA A 118 2.71 7.13 0.23
C ALA A 118 3.77 7.22 1.33
N ILE A 119 4.08 8.42 1.83
CA ILE A 119 5.03 8.64 2.93
C ILE A 119 4.65 7.76 4.13
N TYR A 120 3.39 7.78 4.55
CA TYR A 120 2.90 6.90 5.62
C TYR A 120 3.16 5.43 5.32
N THR A 121 2.83 4.96 4.11
CA THR A 121 2.99 3.55 3.73
C THR A 121 4.42 3.08 3.94
N PHE A 122 5.40 3.89 3.51
CA PHE A 122 6.80 3.55 3.67
C PHE A 122 7.30 3.71 5.11
N GLN A 123 6.87 4.75 5.84
CA GLN A 123 7.19 4.90 7.26
C GLN A 123 6.66 3.74 8.10
N HIS A 124 5.44 3.28 7.80
CA HIS A 124 4.79 2.14 8.45
C HIS A 124 5.55 0.84 8.19
N GLU A 125 5.94 0.57 6.94
CA GLU A 125 6.77 -0.60 6.61
C GLU A 125 8.15 -0.57 7.29
N LEU A 126 8.74 0.62 7.42
CA LEU A 126 9.99 0.84 8.16
C LEU A 126 9.82 0.80 9.69
N ARG A 127 8.57 0.79 10.19
CA ARG A 127 8.23 0.94 11.62
C ARG A 127 8.79 2.20 12.25
N LEU A 128 8.76 3.29 11.50
CA LEU A 128 9.17 4.61 11.99
C LEU A 128 8.10 5.19 12.93
N PRO A 129 8.49 5.86 14.03
CA PRO A 129 7.53 6.47 14.96
C PRO A 129 6.69 7.58 14.30
N GLU A 130 7.21 8.23 13.26
CA GLU A 130 6.55 9.29 12.52
C GLU A 130 5.28 8.81 11.79
N ALA A 131 5.17 7.51 11.48
CA ALA A 131 4.02 6.96 10.76
C ALA A 131 2.68 7.30 11.44
N GLU A 132 2.62 7.22 12.77
CA GLU A 132 1.41 7.56 13.51
C GLU A 132 1.06 9.05 13.36
N ALA A 133 2.05 9.92 13.51
CA ALA A 133 1.85 11.37 13.38
C ALA A 133 1.36 11.73 11.98
N THR A 134 1.91 11.08 10.94
CA THR A 134 1.50 11.27 9.55
C THR A 134 0.05 10.85 9.32
N VAL A 135 -0.38 9.67 9.77
CA VAL A 135 -1.78 9.25 9.56
C VAL A 135 -2.76 10.07 10.39
N ARG A 136 -2.41 10.48 11.61
CA ARG A 136 -3.24 11.41 12.40
C ARG A 136 -3.38 12.77 11.74
N MET A 137 -2.31 13.29 11.13
CA MET A 137 -2.37 14.53 10.35
C MET A 137 -3.32 14.39 9.15
N LEU A 138 -3.32 13.25 8.46
CA LEU A 138 -4.26 13.00 7.36
C LEU A 138 -5.73 13.00 7.82
N ILE A 139 -6.01 12.49 9.02
CA ILE A 139 -7.36 12.54 9.62
C ILE A 139 -7.72 13.97 10.02
N ALA A 140 -6.80 14.69 10.66
CA ALA A 140 -7.03 16.04 11.16
C ALA A 140 -7.15 17.11 10.07
N ARG A 141 -6.69 16.81 8.85
CA ARG A 141 -6.71 17.73 7.70
C ARG A 141 -7.54 17.15 6.55
N PRO A 142 -8.88 17.07 6.71
CA PRO A 142 -9.75 16.61 5.62
C PRO A 142 -9.71 17.58 4.44
N ARG A 143 -10.19 17.11 3.29
CA ARG A 143 -10.30 17.93 2.07
C ARG A 143 -11.18 19.15 2.34
N PRO A 144 -10.69 20.38 2.07
CA PRO A 144 -11.51 21.58 2.19
C PRO A 144 -12.77 21.49 1.34
N GLY A 145 -13.93 21.76 1.94
CA GLY A 145 -15.23 21.74 1.25
C GLY A 145 -15.75 20.36 0.85
N ALA A 146 -15.13 19.26 1.30
CA ALA A 146 -15.65 17.94 1.03
C ALA A 146 -16.90 17.66 1.87
N THR A 147 -17.97 17.22 1.19
CA THR A 147 -19.20 16.74 1.82
C THR A 147 -19.07 15.30 2.31
N GLU A 148 -18.13 14.53 1.77
CA GLU A 148 -17.92 13.14 2.13
C GLU A 148 -16.69 12.95 3.03
N TRP A 149 -16.90 12.21 4.13
CA TRP A 149 -15.83 11.79 5.01
C TRP A 149 -14.92 10.75 4.33
N ASN A 150 -13.62 11.04 4.29
CA ASN A 150 -12.61 10.08 3.84
C ASN A 150 -12.25 9.12 4.96
N VAL A 151 -12.77 7.88 4.89
CA VAL A 151 -12.52 6.83 5.90
C VAL A 151 -11.13 6.19 5.80
N VAL A 152 -10.39 6.40 4.71
CA VAL A 152 -9.14 5.68 4.44
C VAL A 152 -8.08 5.95 5.52
N PRO A 153 -7.77 7.21 5.91
CA PRO A 153 -6.78 7.47 6.96
C PRO A 153 -7.21 6.91 8.33
N THR A 154 -8.51 6.93 8.62
CA THR A 154 -9.07 6.36 9.85
C THR A 154 -8.83 4.85 9.91
N HIS A 155 -9.11 4.14 8.80
CA HIS A 155 -8.84 2.71 8.65
C HIS A 155 -7.34 2.38 8.80
N MET A 156 -6.48 3.22 8.20
CA MET A 156 -5.02 3.08 8.31
C MET A 156 -4.53 3.27 9.76
N LEU A 157 -5.06 4.27 10.46
CA LEU A 157 -4.72 4.50 11.87
C LEU A 157 -5.17 3.33 12.76
N ALA A 158 -6.36 2.79 12.55
CA ALA A 158 -6.82 1.64 13.34
C ALA A 158 -5.91 0.41 13.14
N GLU A 159 -5.50 0.13 11.90
CA GLU A 159 -4.54 -0.94 11.63
C GLU A 159 -3.20 -0.72 12.34
N PHE A 160 -2.66 0.51 12.27
CA PHE A 160 -1.45 0.90 12.99
C PHE A 160 -1.58 0.67 14.50
N LEU A 161 -2.69 1.10 15.10
CA LEU A 161 -2.95 0.99 16.53
C LEU A 161 -3.05 -0.47 16.99
N VAL A 162 -3.67 -1.35 16.19
CA VAL A 162 -3.67 -2.80 16.47
C VAL A 162 -2.25 -3.36 16.51
N GLU A 163 -1.39 -2.96 15.56
CA GLU A 163 -0.01 -3.42 15.50
C GLU A 163 0.84 -2.89 16.67
N ALA A 164 0.56 -1.67 17.12
CA ALA A 164 1.15 -1.06 18.30
C ALA A 164 0.61 -1.64 19.63
N GLY A 165 -0.40 -2.52 19.59
CA GLY A 165 -1.03 -3.10 20.78
C GLY A 165 -2.00 -2.17 21.51
N ARG A 166 -2.38 -1.04 20.89
CA ARG A 166 -3.36 -0.06 21.42
C ARG A 166 -4.77 -0.44 20.98
N PHE A 167 -5.21 -1.59 21.45
CA PHE A 167 -6.40 -2.25 20.91
C PHE A 167 -7.70 -1.49 21.17
N GLU A 168 -7.89 -0.93 22.36
CA GLU A 168 -9.10 -0.18 22.70
C GLU A 168 -9.27 1.05 21.82
N GLU A 169 -8.19 1.79 21.59
CA GLU A 169 -8.21 2.93 20.70
C GLU A 169 -8.43 2.50 19.24
N ALA A 170 -7.81 1.41 18.80
CA ALA A 170 -8.02 0.88 17.45
C ALA A 170 -9.49 0.53 17.19
N GLU A 171 -10.15 -0.11 18.16
CA GLU A 171 -11.59 -0.43 18.11
C GLU A 171 -12.43 0.85 18.02
N GLY A 172 -12.13 1.86 18.85
CA GLY A 172 -12.82 3.14 18.85
C GLY A 172 -12.65 3.92 17.55
N VAL A 173 -11.48 3.87 16.92
CA VAL A 173 -11.20 4.51 15.63
C VAL A 173 -11.91 3.79 14.48
N GLU A 174 -11.97 2.46 14.49
CA GLU A 174 -12.54 1.67 13.40
C GLU A 174 -14.08 1.56 13.44
N GLY A 175 -14.69 1.70 14.62
CA GLY A 175 -16.15 1.62 14.78
C GLY A 175 -16.94 2.51 13.82
N PRO A 176 -16.65 3.82 13.75
CA PRO A 176 -17.30 4.73 12.81
C PRO A 176 -17.04 4.38 11.33
N VAL A 177 -15.86 3.81 11.00
CA VAL A 177 -15.55 3.34 9.63
C VAL A 177 -16.46 2.20 9.23
N ARG A 178 -16.66 1.21 10.12
CA ARG A 178 -17.58 0.10 9.89
C ARG A 178 -19.01 0.61 9.67
N GLU A 179 -19.50 1.48 10.54
CA GLU A 179 -20.86 2.03 10.45
C GLU A 179 -21.07 2.79 9.13
N TRP A 180 -20.13 3.66 8.79
CA TRP A 180 -20.15 4.36 7.51
C TRP A 180 -20.18 3.40 6.32
N MET A 181 -19.42 2.29 6.34
CA MET A 181 -19.41 1.32 5.24
C MET A 181 -20.74 0.54 5.14
N ASP A 182 -21.33 0.20 6.28
CA ASP A 182 -22.59 -0.55 6.35
C ASP A 182 -23.77 0.27 5.80
N GLU A 183 -23.80 1.58 6.08
CA GLU A 183 -24.85 2.50 5.63
C GLU A 183 -24.75 2.86 4.13
N ARG A 184 -23.58 2.67 3.52
CA ARG A 184 -23.35 3.03 2.12
C ARG A 184 -24.04 2.04 1.19
N ARG A 185 -25.11 2.49 0.52
CA ARG A 185 -25.88 1.72 -0.49
C ARG A 185 -25.03 0.92 -1.49
N LYS A 186 -23.89 1.46 -1.93
CA LYS A 186 -23.01 0.82 -2.94
C LYS A 186 -21.94 -0.11 -2.36
N LEU A 187 -21.64 -0.01 -1.06
CA LEU A 187 -20.68 -0.88 -0.39
C LEU A 187 -21.47 -1.96 0.39
N GLY A 188 -22.22 -1.52 1.39
CA GLY A 188 -22.93 -2.39 2.29
C GLY A 188 -22.01 -3.25 3.16
N ARG A 189 -22.66 -3.97 4.08
CA ARG A 189 -22.04 -4.81 5.10
C ARG A 189 -21.10 -5.89 4.56
N ASP A 190 -21.41 -6.43 3.38
CA ASP A 190 -20.71 -7.57 2.80
C ASP A 190 -19.62 -7.14 1.79
N SER A 191 -19.37 -5.84 1.64
CA SER A 191 -18.27 -5.37 0.81
C SER A 191 -16.92 -5.83 1.36
N PRO A 192 -15.91 -6.07 0.50
CA PRO A 192 -14.55 -6.38 0.94
C PRO A 192 -13.98 -5.36 1.94
N GLN A 193 -14.35 -4.09 1.78
CA GLN A 193 -13.96 -2.99 2.66
C GLN A 193 -14.60 -3.14 4.05
N ALA A 194 -15.92 -3.38 4.10
CA ALA A 194 -16.64 -3.56 5.35
C ALA A 194 -16.18 -4.82 6.12
N ILE A 195 -15.79 -5.87 5.39
CA ILE A 195 -15.16 -7.07 5.97
C ILE A 195 -13.76 -6.74 6.52
N SER A 196 -12.97 -5.91 5.82
CA SER A 196 -11.67 -5.45 6.31
C SER A 196 -11.79 -4.68 7.62
N ALA A 197 -12.76 -3.77 7.72
CA ALA A 197 -13.03 -3.01 8.95
C ALA A 197 -13.35 -3.93 10.13
N ARG A 198 -14.24 -4.91 9.91
CA ARG A 198 -14.57 -5.94 10.91
C ARG A 198 -13.36 -6.78 11.31
N ARG A 199 -12.46 -7.10 10.37
CA ARG A 199 -11.21 -7.82 10.67
C ARG A 199 -10.34 -7.01 11.63
N ILE A 200 -10.22 -5.71 11.46
CA ILE A 200 -9.46 -4.84 12.37
C ILE A 200 -10.12 -4.81 13.75
N ILE A 201 -11.44 -4.61 13.83
CA ILE A 201 -12.20 -4.66 15.09
C ILE A 201 -12.00 -6.00 15.79
N ALA A 202 -12.13 -7.12 15.08
CA ALA A 202 -11.91 -8.45 15.63
C ALA A 202 -10.48 -8.64 16.17
N ARG A 203 -9.45 -8.12 15.47
CA ARG A 203 -8.06 -8.13 15.96
C ARG A 203 -7.91 -7.30 17.24
N ALA A 204 -8.53 -6.12 17.29
CA ALA A 204 -8.52 -5.26 18.46
C ALA A 204 -9.18 -5.94 19.67
N VAL A 205 -10.42 -6.41 19.52
CA VAL A 205 -11.17 -7.13 20.56
C VAL A 205 -10.38 -8.34 21.07
N TRP A 206 -9.84 -9.17 20.17
CA TRP A 206 -9.00 -10.32 20.55
C TRP A 206 -7.75 -9.91 21.33
N GLY A 207 -7.10 -8.80 20.93
CA GLY A 207 -5.93 -8.26 21.61
C GLY A 207 -6.20 -7.82 23.05
N ARG A 208 -7.39 -7.27 23.34
CA ARG A 208 -7.81 -6.82 24.69
C ARG A 208 -7.90 -7.96 25.69
N PHE A 209 -8.39 -9.13 25.28
CA PHE A 209 -8.61 -10.28 26.17
C PHE A 209 -7.37 -11.15 26.40
N GLY A 210 -6.16 -10.61 26.25
CA GLY A 210 -4.95 -11.34 26.61
C GLY A 210 -4.50 -12.34 25.56
N GLY A 211 -4.54 -11.98 24.28
CA GLY A 211 -3.65 -12.54 23.25
C GLY A 211 -2.15 -12.32 23.51
N ARG A 212 -1.71 -12.36 24.78
CA ARG A 212 -0.34 -12.30 25.28
C ARG A 212 0.08 -13.69 25.78
N ALA A 213 0.74 -14.45 24.92
CA ALA A 213 2.07 -14.93 25.29
C ALA A 213 3.03 -13.91 24.67
N GLY A 214 3.62 -13.01 25.43
CA GLY A 214 4.91 -13.30 26.08
C GLY A 214 6.03 -12.93 25.10
N GLY A 215 6.91 -12.02 25.52
CA GLY A 215 7.91 -11.39 24.66
C GLY A 215 8.87 -12.35 23.96
N GLY A 216 9.52 -11.83 22.93
CA GLY A 216 10.72 -12.43 22.32
C GLY A 216 10.46 -13.27 21.08
N GLY A 217 11.07 -12.84 19.97
CA GLY A 217 11.71 -13.76 19.02
C GLY A 217 10.86 -14.81 18.29
N LYS A 218 10.79 -14.65 16.96
CA LYS A 218 10.90 -15.78 16.02
C LYS A 218 9.80 -16.88 16.05
N ARG A 219 8.51 -16.56 16.17
CA ARG A 219 7.45 -17.56 15.80
C ARG A 219 6.14 -17.00 15.24
N ARG A 220 6.12 -15.76 14.75
CA ARG A 220 4.92 -15.11 14.17
C ARG A 220 4.68 -15.31 12.66
N GLY A 221 5.43 -16.16 11.97
CA GLY A 221 5.40 -16.22 10.50
C GLY A 221 4.50 -17.28 9.84
N ARG A 222 4.04 -18.33 10.53
CA ARG A 222 3.59 -19.56 9.82
C ARG A 222 2.08 -19.75 9.62
N TRP A 223 1.22 -19.15 10.45
CA TRP A 223 -0.23 -19.22 10.25
C TRP A 223 -0.81 -17.98 9.55
N TRP A 224 -0.24 -16.80 9.78
CA TRP A 224 -0.76 -15.55 9.22
C TRP A 224 -0.29 -15.25 7.78
N MET A 225 0.88 -15.76 7.36
CA MET A 225 1.24 -15.81 5.93
C MET A 225 0.32 -16.75 5.12
N ARG A 226 -0.38 -17.70 5.77
CA ARG A 226 -1.38 -18.52 5.09
C ARG A 226 -2.68 -17.77 4.84
N CYS A 227 -3.15 -16.91 5.75
CA CYS A 227 -4.34 -16.09 5.50
C CYS A 227 -4.05 -14.91 4.54
N TRP A 228 -2.87 -14.30 4.63
CA TRP A 228 -2.41 -13.31 3.64
C TRP A 228 -2.09 -13.95 2.27
N GLY A 229 -1.58 -15.20 2.29
CA GLY A 229 -1.40 -16.05 1.11
C GLY A 229 -2.71 -16.55 0.50
N LEU A 230 -3.76 -16.79 1.29
CA LEU A 230 -5.10 -17.16 0.83
C LEU A 230 -5.77 -16.00 0.09
N TRP A 231 -5.59 -14.75 0.54
CA TRP A 231 -6.04 -13.59 -0.22
C TRP A 231 -5.23 -13.38 -1.53
N ARG A 232 -3.90 -13.62 -1.50
CA ARG A 232 -3.07 -13.67 -2.73
C ARG A 232 -3.34 -14.87 -3.65
N GLY A 233 -3.97 -15.93 -3.15
CA GLY A 233 -4.38 -17.11 -3.91
C GLY A 233 -5.76 -16.94 -4.55
N TRP A 234 -6.66 -16.27 -3.85
CA TRP A 234 -7.98 -15.89 -4.36
C TRP A 234 -7.87 -14.88 -5.51
N ALA A 235 -6.93 -13.93 -5.42
CA ALA A 235 -6.59 -13.01 -6.52
C ALA A 235 -5.84 -13.66 -7.71
N ARG A 236 -5.43 -14.95 -7.61
CA ARG A 236 -4.67 -15.68 -8.64
C ARG A 236 -5.42 -16.87 -9.26
N GLY A 237 -6.75 -16.95 -9.11
CA GLY A 237 -7.58 -17.94 -9.81
C GLY A 237 -7.19 -19.40 -9.55
N GLY A 238 -6.52 -19.70 -8.43
CA GLY A 238 -5.84 -20.96 -8.20
C GLY A 238 -6.18 -21.58 -6.84
N LEU A 239 -7.44 -21.97 -6.63
CA LEU A 239 -7.76 -23.02 -5.66
C LEU A 239 -8.44 -24.17 -6.39
N ARG A 240 -7.71 -25.27 -6.58
CA ARG A 240 -8.34 -26.57 -6.79
C ARG A 240 -8.97 -27.00 -5.48
N PHE A 241 -10.28 -27.16 -5.50
CA PHE A 241 -11.05 -27.77 -4.43
C PHE A 241 -10.51 -29.20 -4.21
N ILE A 242 -9.80 -29.45 -3.11
CA ILE A 242 -9.59 -30.83 -2.65
C ILE A 242 -10.90 -31.24 -2.01
N GLY A 243 -11.80 -31.78 -2.83
CA GLY A 243 -13.01 -32.45 -2.38
C GLY A 243 -12.62 -33.62 -1.50
N ARG A 244 -12.90 -33.51 -0.19
CA ARG A 244 -12.97 -34.67 0.70
C ARG A 244 -14.15 -35.52 0.21
N ARG A 245 -13.86 -36.59 -0.53
CA ARG A 245 -14.82 -37.68 -0.77
C ARG A 245 -15.19 -38.27 0.59
N ARG A 246 -16.44 -38.03 1.02
CA ARG A 246 -17.13 -38.83 2.03
C ARG A 246 -18.03 -39.80 1.28
N GLY A 247 -17.98 -41.08 1.65
CA GLY A 247 -19.05 -42.05 1.40
C GLY A 247 -18.73 -43.13 0.38
N GLY A 248 -18.73 -44.37 0.86
CA GLY A 248 -18.46 -45.62 0.14
C GLY A 248 -17.80 -46.59 1.11
#